data_AF-A0A836RIQ8-F1
#
_entry.id   AF-A0A836RIQ8-F1
#
_cell.length_a   1.000
_cell.length_b   1.000
_cell.length_c   1.000
_cell.angle_alpha   90.00
_cell.angle_beta   90.00
_cell.angle_gamma   90.00
#
_symmetry.space_group_name_H-M   'P 1'
#
loop_
_entity.id
_entity.type
_entity.pdbx_description
1 polymer ?
#
loop_
_entity_poly.entity_id
_entity_poly.type
_entity_poly.pdbx_seq_one_letter_code
_entity_poly.pdbx_strand_id
1 'polypeptide(L)'
;MALTEIDRNLLNRCLGREPGAWKDFVDRFIGLFVHVINHTAHARNARLTPQDVDDLCAEIFVALLADDLAILRRFRGNSSLATYLTVVARRIVVREIAKRQARDVRERFAAQTATHETTESSPAEQRLEDREEVEKLLKELPERDAEILRQHHLEGKSYE
;
A
#
# COMPACT_ATOMS: atom_id res chain seq x y z
N MET A 1 31.79 -3.04 11.61
CA MET A 1 30.35 -3.00 11.99
C MET A 1 29.95 -1.70 12.74
N ALA A 2 30.70 -0.60 12.61
CA ALA A 2 30.49 0.65 13.38
C ALA A 2 29.14 1.34 13.15
N LEU A 3 28.58 1.25 11.94
CA LEU A 3 27.25 1.82 11.63
C LEU A 3 26.15 1.20 12.49
N THR A 4 26.25 -0.08 12.84
CA THR A 4 25.27 -0.76 13.72
C THR A 4 25.37 -0.32 15.18
N GLU A 5 26.52 0.19 15.63
CA GLU A 5 26.67 0.73 16.98
C GLU A 5 26.10 2.14 17.09
N ILE A 6 26.35 2.98 16.08
CA ILE A 6 25.76 4.32 15.97
C ILE A 6 24.23 4.21 15.95
N ASP A 7 23.68 3.35 15.09
CA ASP A 7 22.23 3.15 14.98
C ASP A 7 21.62 2.60 16.29
N ARG A 8 22.35 1.73 17.01
CA ARG A 8 21.91 1.21 18.32
C ARG A 8 21.94 2.27 19.41
N ASN A 9 22.97 3.12 19.44
CA ASN A 9 23.02 4.24 20.38
C ASN A 9 21.86 5.21 20.13
N LEU A 10 21.64 5.59 18.87
CA LEU A 10 20.53 6.44 18.47
C LEU A 10 19.17 5.86 18.87
N LEU A 11 18.97 4.55 18.65
CA LEU A 11 17.78 3.84 19.10
C LEU A 11 17.59 3.93 20.62
N ASN A 12 18.64 3.66 21.40
CA ASN A 12 18.57 3.73 22.87
C ASN A 12 18.20 5.15 23.35
N ARG A 13 18.79 6.19 22.75
CA ARG A 13 18.44 7.59 23.04
C ARG A 13 16.96 7.89 22.73
N CYS A 14 16.44 7.36 21.62
CA CYS A 14 15.02 7.48 21.28
C CYS A 14 14.12 6.78 22.30
N LEU A 15 14.46 5.55 22.68
CA LEU A 15 13.71 4.77 23.69
C LEU A 15 13.77 5.41 25.09
N GLY A 16 14.85 6.13 25.38
CA GLY A 16 15.04 6.95 26.58
C GLY A 16 14.36 8.33 26.52
N ARG A 17 13.73 8.69 25.40
CA ARG A 17 13.08 9.99 25.15
C ARG A 17 14.03 11.17 25.35
N GLU A 18 15.29 11.01 24.98
CA GLU A 18 16.25 12.09 25.06
C GLU A 18 15.88 13.23 24.10
N PRO A 19 16.07 14.50 24.51
CA PRO A 19 15.84 15.65 23.64
C PRO A 19 16.62 15.52 22.31
N GLY A 20 15.94 15.77 21.19
CA GLY A 20 16.56 15.74 19.85
C GLY A 20 16.80 14.33 19.27
N ALA A 21 16.76 13.26 20.07
CA ALA A 21 17.06 11.91 19.57
C ALA A 21 16.10 11.47 18.46
N TRP A 22 14.82 11.82 18.57
CA TRP A 22 13.85 11.52 17.52
C TRP A 22 14.14 12.27 16.21
N LYS A 23 14.59 13.52 16.29
CA LYS A 23 14.99 14.29 15.11
C LYS A 23 16.18 13.63 14.42
N ASP A 24 17.21 13.27 15.19
CA ASP A 24 18.37 12.54 14.67
C ASP A 24 17.95 11.21 14.00
N PHE A 25 16.95 10.51 14.55
CA PHE A 25 16.40 9.28 13.98
C PHE A 25 15.69 9.53 12.65
N VAL A 26 14.87 10.57 12.56
CA VAL A 26 14.22 10.98 11.31
C VAL A 26 15.27 11.32 10.26
N ASP A 27 16.23 12.20 10.59
CA ASP A 27 17.29 12.63 9.66
C ASP A 27 18.12 11.42 9.15
N ARG A 28 18.36 10.43 10.02
CA ARG A 28 19.08 9.20 9.69
C ARG A 28 18.32 8.27 8.75
N PHE A 29 17.02 8.06 8.96
CA PHE A 29 16.26 7.00 8.30
C PHE A 29 15.23 7.48 7.27
N ILE A 30 14.98 8.78 7.13
CA ILE A 30 14.01 9.31 6.16
C ILE A 30 14.37 8.90 4.73
N GLY A 31 15.64 8.99 4.33
CA GLY A 31 16.09 8.56 3.00
C GLY A 31 15.89 7.06 2.75
N LEU A 32 16.05 6.24 3.79
CA LEU A 32 15.74 4.81 3.72
C LEU A 32 14.25 4.58 3.49
N PHE A 33 13.38 5.27 4.23
CA PHE A 33 11.93 5.11 4.08
C PHE A 33 11.44 5.58 2.71
N VAL A 34 11.92 6.72 2.21
CA VAL A 34 11.64 7.20 0.84
C VAL A 34 12.05 6.15 -0.20
N HIS A 35 13.24 5.54 -0.04
CA HIS A 35 13.68 4.47 -0.93
C HIS A 35 12.74 3.25 -0.89
N VAL A 36 12.37 2.80 0.32
CA VAL A 36 11.46 1.66 0.51
C VAL A 36 10.08 1.93 -0.07
N ILE A 37 9.55 3.14 0.10
CA ILE A 37 8.26 3.56 -0.45
C ILE A 37 8.29 3.46 -1.98
N ASN A 38 9.26 4.12 -2.63
CA ASN A 38 9.36 4.14 -4.08
C ASN A 38 9.56 2.75 -4.67
N HIS A 39 10.44 1.94 -4.06
CA HIS A 39 10.65 0.56 -4.48
C HIS A 39 9.38 -0.30 -4.33
N THR A 40 8.64 -0.12 -3.23
CA THR A 40 7.39 -0.85 -2.97
C THR A 40 6.30 -0.44 -3.96
N ALA A 41 6.17 0.86 -4.25
CA ALA A 41 5.21 1.37 -5.22
C ALA A 41 5.50 0.83 -6.63
N HIS A 42 6.77 0.85 -7.06
CA HIS A 42 7.18 0.25 -8.32
C HIS A 42 6.82 -1.24 -8.39
N ALA A 43 7.13 -2.01 -7.34
CA ALA A 43 6.82 -3.44 -7.28
C ALA A 43 5.31 -3.75 -7.22
N ARG A 44 4.47 -2.76 -6.94
CA ARG A 44 3.00 -2.87 -6.88
C ARG A 44 2.29 -2.14 -8.03
N ASN A 45 3.04 -1.65 -9.02
CA ASN A 45 2.54 -0.82 -10.13
C ASN A 45 1.68 0.37 -9.64
N ALA A 46 1.97 0.88 -8.44
CA ALA A 46 1.28 2.03 -7.87
C ALA A 46 1.99 3.31 -8.31
N ARG A 47 1.23 4.28 -8.83
CA ARG A 47 1.73 5.62 -9.11
C ARG A 47 1.61 6.45 -7.84
N LEU A 48 2.71 7.05 -7.40
CA LEU A 48 2.75 7.94 -6.24
C LEU A 48 3.16 9.34 -6.69
N THR A 49 2.49 10.34 -6.15
CA THR A 49 2.93 11.74 -6.20
C THR A 49 3.97 12.00 -5.09
N PRO A 50 4.71 13.12 -5.14
CA PRO A 50 5.60 13.49 -4.03
C PRO A 50 4.87 13.61 -2.69
N GLN A 51 3.65 14.17 -2.69
CA GLN A 51 2.82 14.27 -1.50
C GLN A 51 2.45 12.88 -0.94
N ASP A 52 2.17 11.91 -1.80
CA ASP A 52 1.90 10.54 -1.36
C ASP A 52 3.09 9.90 -0.65
N VAL A 53 4.31 10.22 -1.12
CA VAL A 53 5.55 9.74 -0.48
C VAL A 53 5.71 10.36 0.90
N ASP A 54 5.47 11.66 1.03
CA ASP A 54 5.52 12.36 2.32
C ASP A 54 4.48 11.82 3.31
N ASP A 55 3.25 11.60 2.85
CA ASP A 55 2.18 11.00 3.66
C ASP A 55 2.55 9.57 4.11
N LEU A 56 3.09 8.75 3.22
CA LEU A 56 3.53 7.39 3.56
C LEU A 56 4.71 7.40 4.53
N CYS A 57 5.65 8.34 4.40
CA CYS A 57 6.71 8.57 5.38
C CYS A 57 6.12 8.92 6.75
N ALA A 58 5.15 9.84 6.79
CA ALA A 58 4.47 10.21 8.02
C ALA A 58 3.77 9.00 8.67
N GLU A 59 3.07 8.18 7.89
CA GLU A 59 2.42 6.94 8.37
C GLU A 59 3.43 5.95 8.98
N ILE A 60 4.62 5.80 8.37
CA ILE A 60 5.69 4.97 8.94
C ILE A 60 6.11 5.53 10.31
N PHE A 61 6.39 6.84 10.40
CA PHE A 61 6.84 7.45 11.64
C PHE A 61 5.77 7.41 12.74
N VAL A 62 4.50 7.65 12.40
CA VAL A 62 3.37 7.52 13.32
C VAL A 62 3.29 6.09 13.85
N ALA A 63 3.41 5.08 12.99
CA ALA A 63 3.42 3.68 13.42
C ALA A 63 4.62 3.35 14.32
N LEU A 64 5.79 3.94 14.08
CA LEU A 64 6.96 3.77 14.94
C LEU A 64 6.79 4.42 16.31
N LEU A 65 6.07 5.54 16.40
CA LEU A 65 5.79 6.27 17.65
C LEU A 65 4.66 5.66 18.48
N ALA A 66 3.77 4.89 17.86
CA ALA A 66 2.63 4.26 18.51
C ALA A 66 3.04 3.34 19.69
N ASP A 67 2.14 3.22 20.67
CA ASP A 67 2.25 2.32 21.82
C ASP A 67 3.60 2.41 22.56
N ASP A 68 4.06 3.63 22.85
CA ASP A 68 5.37 3.91 23.46
C ASP A 68 6.53 3.26 22.70
N LEU A 69 6.63 3.53 21.40
CA LEU A 69 7.68 3.02 20.52
C LEU A 69 7.70 1.49 20.45
N ALA A 70 6.54 0.83 20.52
CA ALA A 70 6.44 -0.64 20.64
C ALA A 70 7.20 -1.39 19.52
N ILE A 71 7.16 -0.88 18.29
CA ILE A 71 7.89 -1.49 17.16
C ILE A 71 9.40 -1.43 17.39
N LEU A 72 9.91 -0.29 17.86
CA LEU A 72 11.32 -0.09 18.15
C LEU A 72 11.76 -0.92 19.37
N ARG A 73 10.92 -1.01 20.41
CA ARG A 73 11.18 -1.84 21.61
C ARG A 73 11.24 -3.33 21.31
N ARG A 74 10.52 -3.81 20.28
CA ARG A 74 10.55 -5.22 19.86
C ARG A 74 11.82 -5.60 19.11
N PHE A 75 12.65 -4.64 18.70
CA PHE A 75 13.91 -4.91 18.01
C PHE A 75 14.88 -5.66 18.92
N ARG A 76 15.23 -6.90 18.54
CA ARG A 76 16.11 -7.79 19.33
C ARG A 76 17.59 -7.72 18.97
N GLY A 77 17.97 -6.96 17.93
CA GLY A 77 19.37 -6.87 17.51
C GLY A 77 19.89 -8.06 16.68
N ASN A 78 19.01 -8.96 16.23
CA ASN A 78 19.39 -10.11 15.37
C ASN A 78 19.71 -9.72 13.91
N SER A 79 19.50 -8.46 13.54
CA SER A 79 19.84 -7.87 12.25
C SER A 79 20.30 -6.43 12.46
N SER A 80 20.76 -5.77 11.39
CA SER A 80 20.94 -4.31 11.46
C SER A 80 19.59 -3.63 11.70
N LEU A 81 19.61 -2.44 12.31
CA LEU A 81 18.41 -1.64 12.54
C LEU A 81 17.77 -1.22 11.20
N ALA A 82 18.60 -0.82 10.22
CA ALA A 82 18.14 -0.50 8.87
C ALA A 82 17.39 -1.68 8.22
N THR A 83 17.91 -2.91 8.34
CA THR A 83 17.23 -4.11 7.83
C THR A 83 15.86 -4.31 8.47
N TYR A 84 15.78 -4.17 9.80
CA TYR A 84 14.53 -4.32 10.54
C TYR A 84 13.51 -3.25 10.12
N LEU A 85 13.94 -1.99 10.06
CA LEU A 85 13.10 -0.85 9.68
C LEU A 85 12.61 -0.95 8.24
N THR A 86 13.43 -1.45 7.31
CA THR A 86 13.01 -1.73 5.93
C THR A 86 11.83 -2.71 5.87
N VAL A 87 11.88 -3.79 6.65
CA VAL A 87 10.80 -4.79 6.68
C VAL A 87 9.52 -4.19 7.27
N VAL A 88 9.64 -3.43 8.36
CA VAL A 88 8.50 -2.73 8.99
C VAL A 88 7.88 -1.73 8.02
N ALA A 89 8.69 -0.84 7.43
CA ALA A 89 8.25 0.19 6.50
C ALA A 89 7.54 -0.42 5.29
N ARG A 90 8.13 -1.46 4.66
CA ARG A 90 7.51 -2.14 3.52
C ARG A 90 6.12 -2.69 3.86
N ARG A 91 5.94 -3.28 5.05
CA ARG A 91 4.63 -3.81 5.48
C ARG A 91 3.58 -2.71 5.62
N ILE A 92 3.96 -1.58 6.21
CA ILE A 92 3.08 -0.41 6.36
C ILE A 92 2.72 0.14 4.98
N VAL A 93 3.70 0.38 4.12
CA VAL A 93 3.50 0.94 2.77
C VAL A 93 2.61 0.03 1.93
N VAL A 94 2.86 -1.28 1.94
CA VAL A 94 2.02 -2.27 1.24
C VAL A 94 0.56 -2.15 1.66
N ARG A 95 0.30 -2.03 2.97
CA ARG A 95 -1.05 -1.92 3.51
C ARG A 95 -1.71 -0.61 3.09
N GLU A 96 -0.99 0.51 3.18
CA GLU A 96 -1.54 1.82 2.82
C GLU A 96 -1.79 1.96 1.32
N ILE A 97 -0.91 1.43 0.46
CA ILE A 97 -1.14 1.38 -1.00
C ILE A 97 -2.40 0.56 -1.30
N ALA A 98 -2.55 -0.62 -0.71
CA ALA A 98 -3.73 -1.46 -0.93
C ALA A 98 -5.02 -0.76 -0.47
N LYS A 99 -4.98 -0.06 0.67
CA LYS A 99 -6.10 0.71 1.19
C LYS A 99 -6.49 1.89 0.28
N ARG A 100 -5.51 2.59 -0.30
CA ARG A 100 -5.73 3.69 -1.27
C ARG A 100 -6.38 3.15 -2.54
N GLN A 101 -5.84 2.08 -3.11
CA GLN A 101 -6.42 1.43 -4.30
C GLN A 101 -7.87 0.97 -4.06
N ALA A 102 -8.16 0.37 -2.90
CA ALA A 102 -9.53 -0.03 -2.55
C ALA A 102 -10.50 1.17 -2.41
N ARG A 103 -10.01 2.32 -1.94
CA ARG A 103 -10.79 3.56 -1.87
C ARG A 103 -11.07 4.12 -3.26
N ASP A 104 -10.04 4.24 -4.11
CA ASP A 104 -10.18 4.74 -5.48
C ASP A 104 -11.19 3.91 -6.29
N VAL A 105 -11.13 2.58 -6.16
CA VAL A 105 -12.08 1.67 -6.81
C VAL A 105 -13.50 1.94 -6.31
N ARG A 106 -13.70 2.05 -4.98
CA ARG A 106 -15.02 2.35 -4.39
C ARG A 106 -15.57 3.70 -4.84
N GLU A 107 -14.74 4.73 -4.88
CA GLU A 107 -15.13 6.07 -5.30
C GLU A 107 -15.52 6.12 -6.77
N ARG A 108 -14.78 5.40 -7.64
CA ARG A 108 -15.13 5.26 -9.06
C ARG A 108 -16.48 4.54 -9.24
N PHE A 109 -16.71 3.45 -8.51
CA PHE A 109 -18.00 2.75 -8.55
C PHE A 109 -19.15 3.66 -8.07
N ALA A 110 -18.96 4.41 -6.98
CA ALA A 110 -19.97 5.35 -6.49
C ALA A 110 -20.28 6.45 -7.52
N ALA A 111 -19.26 7.03 -8.15
CA ALA A 111 -19.43 8.06 -9.17
C ALA A 111 -20.14 7.53 -10.44
N GLN A 112 -19.84 6.31 -10.87
CA GLN A 112 -20.52 5.67 -12.01
C GLN A 112 -22.00 5.39 -11.70
N THR A 113 -22.31 4.96 -10.48
CA THR A 113 -23.69 4.69 -10.04
C THR A 113 -24.52 5.98 -10.00
N ALA A 114 -23.94 7.08 -9.49
CA ALA A 114 -24.59 8.38 -9.45
C ALA A 114 -24.78 9.01 -10.85
N THR A 115 -23.90 8.70 -11.81
CA THR A 115 -24.02 9.21 -13.20
C THR A 115 -25.13 8.46 -13.96
N HIS A 116 -25.36 7.18 -13.67
CA HIS A 116 -26.42 6.38 -14.30
C HIS A 116 -27.84 6.75 -13.83
N GLU A 117 -28.01 7.47 -12.72
CA GLU A 117 -29.32 7.96 -12.28
C GLU A 117 -29.85 9.14 -13.11
N THR A 118 -29.03 9.70 -14.03
CA THR A 118 -29.41 10.90 -14.84
C THR A 118 -29.69 10.59 -16.31
N THR A 119 -29.54 9.34 -16.75
CA THR A 119 -29.86 8.92 -18.12
C THR A 119 -31.01 7.92 -18.06
N GLU A 120 -32.17 8.31 -18.61
CA GLU A 120 -33.33 7.42 -18.80
C GLU A 120 -32.99 6.31 -19.81
N SER A 121 -32.30 5.27 -19.35
CA SER A 121 -32.23 3.94 -19.93
C SER A 121 -32.43 2.96 -18.78
N SER A 122 -33.27 1.95 -18.96
CA SER A 122 -33.63 1.05 -17.85
C SER A 122 -32.36 0.36 -17.32
N PRO A 123 -32.16 0.25 -15.99
CA PRO A 123 -31.00 -0.44 -15.41
C PRO A 123 -30.83 -1.89 -15.90
N ALA A 124 -31.89 -2.48 -16.47
CA ALA A 124 -31.87 -3.81 -17.08
C ALA A 124 -31.23 -3.83 -18.49
N GLU A 125 -31.36 -2.74 -19.25
CA GLU A 125 -30.84 -2.62 -20.63
C GLU A 125 -29.33 -2.44 -20.62
N GLN A 126 -28.80 -1.54 -19.79
CA GLN A 126 -27.35 -1.35 -19.62
C GLN A 126 -26.65 -2.59 -19.07
N ARG A 127 -27.26 -3.30 -18.11
CA ARG A 127 -26.70 -4.57 -17.60
C ARG A 127 -26.67 -5.67 -18.67
N LEU A 128 -27.59 -5.64 -19.63
CA LEU A 128 -27.63 -6.60 -20.73
C LEU A 128 -26.57 -6.25 -21.77
N GLU A 129 -26.45 -4.97 -22.14
CA GLU A 129 -25.41 -4.43 -23.03
C GLU A 129 -24.01 -4.71 -22.49
N ASP A 130 -23.76 -4.40 -21.21
CA ASP A 130 -22.48 -4.67 -20.54
C ASP A 130 -22.11 -6.16 -20.60
N ARG A 131 -23.09 -7.05 -20.41
CA ARG A 131 -22.88 -8.50 -20.45
C ARG A 131 -22.57 -9.01 -21.85
N GLU A 132 -23.28 -8.49 -22.86
CA GLU A 132 -23.06 -8.85 -24.27
C GLU A 132 -21.70 -8.35 -24.77
N GLU A 133 -21.29 -7.15 -24.35
CA GLU A 133 -19.99 -6.58 -24.70
C GLU A 133 -18.84 -7.38 -24.06
N VAL A 134 -18.97 -7.75 -22.78
CA VAL A 134 -18.01 -8.62 -22.10
C VAL A 134 -17.92 -10.00 -22.77
N GLU A 135 -19.04 -10.60 -23.18
CA GLU A 135 -19.02 -11.87 -23.91
C GLU A 135 -18.33 -11.78 -25.26
N LYS A 136 -18.46 -10.64 -25.97
CA LYS A 136 -17.80 -10.41 -27.25
C LYS A 136 -16.28 -10.30 -27.08
N LEU A 137 -15.82 -9.51 -26.11
CA LEU A 137 -14.39 -9.35 -25.81
C LEU A 137 -13.76 -10.66 -25.32
N LEU A 138 -14.50 -11.48 -24.57
CA LEU A 138 -14.04 -12.82 -24.16
C LEU A 138 -13.88 -13.80 -25.32
N LYS A 139 -14.60 -13.61 -26.44
CA LYS A 139 -14.42 -14.44 -27.65
C LYS A 139 -13.17 -14.06 -28.44
N GLU A 140 -12.63 -12.86 -28.24
CA GLU A 140 -11.39 -12.40 -28.87
C GLU A 140 -10.13 -12.88 -28.13
N LEU A 141 -10.29 -13.43 -26.92
CA LEU A 141 -9.19 -14.01 -26.14
C LEU A 141 -8.93 -15.49 -26.53
N PRO A 142 -7.68 -15.96 -26.39
CA PRO A 142 -7.37 -17.38 -26.46
C PRO A 142 -8.21 -18.18 -25.46
N GLU A 143 -8.71 -19.35 -25.86
CA GLU A 143 -9.70 -20.15 -25.08
C GLU A 143 -9.28 -20.40 -23.63
N ARG A 144 -7.99 -20.59 -23.38
CA ARG A 144 -7.44 -20.82 -22.03
C ARG A 144 -7.61 -19.61 -21.11
N ASP A 145 -7.42 -18.40 -21.62
CA ASP A 145 -7.47 -17.17 -20.83
C ASP A 145 -8.92 -16.73 -20.59
N ALA A 146 -9.78 -16.92 -21.60
CA ALA A 146 -11.22 -16.68 -21.48
C ALA A 146 -11.87 -17.61 -20.44
N GLU A 147 -11.45 -18.88 -20.39
CA GLU A 147 -11.99 -19.85 -19.43
C GLU A 147 -11.59 -19.51 -17.98
N ILE A 148 -10.34 -19.08 -17.75
CA ILE A 148 -9.87 -18.63 -16.43
C ILE A 148 -10.67 -17.42 -15.97
N LEU A 149 -10.91 -16.44 -16.85
CA LEU A 149 -11.67 -15.24 -16.51
C LEU A 149 -13.15 -15.54 -16.26
N ARG A 150 -13.78 -16.45 -17.03
CA ARG A 150 -15.17 -16.88 -16.82
C ARG A 150 -15.36 -17.56 -15.47
N GLN A 151 -14.50 -18.53 -15.14
CA GLN A 151 -14.58 -19.26 -13.87
C GLN A 151 -14.36 -18.33 -12.66
N HIS A 152 -13.64 -17.22 -12.84
CA HIS A 152 -13.24 -16.36 -11.74
C HIS A 152 -14.15 -15.12 -11.54
N HIS A 153 -14.65 -14.50 -12.61
CA HIS A 153 -15.44 -13.27 -12.52
C HIS A 153 -16.96 -13.49 -12.45
N LEU A 154 -17.49 -14.63 -12.93
CA LEU A 154 -18.93 -14.92 -12.85
C LEU A 154 -19.33 -15.67 -11.57
N GLU A 155 -18.40 -16.29 -10.84
CA GLU A 155 -18.68 -17.10 -9.63
C GLU A 155 -18.23 -16.49 -8.30
N GLY A 156 -17.61 -15.31 -8.29
CA GLY A 156 -17.40 -14.52 -7.06
C GLY A 156 -16.45 -15.13 -6.01
N LYS A 157 -15.44 -15.92 -6.40
CA LYS A 157 -14.40 -16.42 -5.48
C LYS A 157 -13.14 -15.56 -5.62
N SER A 158 -12.68 -14.96 -4.52
CA SER A 158 -11.39 -14.25 -4.46
C SER A 158 -10.22 -15.25 -4.36
N TYR A 159 -9.09 -14.88 -4.97
CA TYR A 159 -7.84 -15.63 -4.99
C TYR A 159 -7.33 -16.03 -3.59
N GLU A 160 -6.99 -17.32 -3.40
CA GLU A 160 -5.99 -17.77 -2.42
C GLU A 160 -4.60 -17.88 -3.07
#